data_AF-A0A0A9DEP4-F1
#
_entry.id   AF-A0A0A9DEP4-F1
#
_cell.length_a   1.000
_cell.length_b   1.000
_cell.length_c   1.000
_cell.angle_alpha   90.00
_cell.angle_beta   90.00
_cell.angle_gamma   90.00
#
_symmetry.space_group_name_H-M   'P 1'
#
loop_
_entity.id
_entity.type
_entity.pdbx_description
1 polymer ?
#
loop_
_entity_poly.entity_id
_entity_poly.type
_entity_poly.pdbx_seq_one_letter_code
_entity_poly.pdbx_strand_id
1 'polypeptide(L)'
;MTPDDGILRHPSSLSTPYTVTIGNGTSIPASRSGHSLLHTPSGHSFHLTNVLHVPSLVRRLLSVRKFTRDNCCSIEFDPLGFSVKDLRRHRRLGHPGCDATASLQRSSALHQI
;
A
#
# COMPACT_ATOMS: atom_id res chain seq x y z
N MET A 1 5.71 -2.37 3.09
CA MET A 1 7.00 -2.57 3.80
C MET A 1 7.99 -1.62 3.18
N THR A 2 8.82 -0.98 3.98
CA THR A 2 9.73 0.07 3.53
C THR A 2 11.11 -0.06 4.18
N PRO A 3 12.21 0.21 3.46
CA PRO A 3 13.54 0.36 4.05
C PRO A 3 13.77 1.75 4.66
N ASP A 4 12.90 2.70 4.35
CA ASP A 4 12.97 4.09 4.80
C ASP A 4 11.82 4.38 5.77
N ASP A 5 12.11 4.97 6.93
CA ASP A 5 11.11 5.32 7.94
C ASP A 5 10.47 6.70 7.72
N GLY A 6 10.98 7.52 6.79
CA GLY A 6 10.48 8.86 6.50
C GLY A 6 9.01 8.89 6.04
N ILE A 7 8.50 7.78 5.51
CA ILE A 7 7.09 7.65 5.10
C ILE A 7 6.15 7.24 6.23
N LEU A 8 6.67 6.90 7.42
CA LEU A 8 5.88 6.37 8.54
C LEU A 8 5.33 7.50 9.42
N ARG A 9 4.01 7.58 9.47
CA ARG A 9 3.25 8.35 10.45
C ARG A 9 3.01 7.48 11.69
N HIS A 10 3.22 8.07 12.86
CA HIS A 10 3.08 7.40 14.16
C HIS A 10 3.87 6.07 14.25
N PRO A 11 5.20 6.11 14.10
CA PRO A 11 6.01 4.91 14.22
C PRO A 11 5.95 4.36 15.66
N SER A 12 5.81 3.05 15.77
CA SER A 12 5.81 2.31 17.02
C SER A 12 6.86 1.20 16.96
N SER A 13 7.59 1.04 18.07
CA SER A 13 8.51 -0.08 18.25
C SER A 13 7.72 -1.38 18.35
N LEU A 14 8.22 -2.42 17.69
CA LEU A 14 7.61 -3.74 17.78
C LEU A 14 7.97 -4.37 19.12
N SER A 15 6.97 -4.66 19.97
CA SER A 15 7.16 -5.31 21.28
C SER A 15 7.65 -6.76 21.17
N THR A 16 7.53 -7.37 20.00
CA THR A 16 8.00 -8.73 19.70
C THR A 16 8.83 -8.71 18.41
N PRO A 17 9.89 -9.54 18.30
CA PRO A 17 10.69 -9.61 17.08
C PRO A 17 9.82 -10.14 15.94
N TYR A 18 9.38 -9.23 15.08
CA TYR A 18 8.58 -9.55 13.91
C TYR A 18 9.52 -9.82 12.74
N THR A 19 9.47 -11.01 12.16
CA THR A 19 10.28 -11.37 10.98
C THR A 19 9.38 -11.57 9.78
N VAL A 20 9.89 -11.16 8.61
CA VAL A 20 9.19 -11.35 7.34
C VAL A 20 9.98 -12.32 6.50
N THR A 21 9.35 -13.42 6.09
CA THR A 21 9.92 -14.34 5.11
C THR A 21 9.60 -13.85 3.71
N ILE A 22 10.64 -13.66 2.89
CA ILE A 22 10.50 -13.28 1.48
C ILE A 22 10.60 -14.50 0.56
N GLY A 23 10.23 -14.35 -0.71
CA GLY A 23 10.05 -15.46 -1.65
C GLY A 23 11.28 -16.34 -1.92
N ASN A 24 12.48 -15.91 -1.52
CA ASN A 24 13.70 -16.73 -1.57
C ASN A 24 13.92 -17.56 -0.29
N GLY A 25 12.95 -17.59 0.64
CA GLY A 25 13.02 -18.30 1.91
C GLY A 25 13.80 -17.58 3.02
N THR A 26 14.41 -16.43 2.75
CA THR A 26 15.13 -15.67 3.79
C THR A 26 14.15 -14.90 4.68
N SER A 27 14.44 -14.87 5.97
CA SER A 27 13.68 -14.12 6.97
C SER A 27 14.45 -12.88 7.37
N ILE A 28 13.81 -11.72 7.25
CA ILE A 28 14.38 -10.41 7.57
C ILE A 28 13.65 -9.79 8.76
N PRO A 29 14.36 -9.23 9.76
CA PRO A 29 13.73 -8.62 10.92
C PRO A 29 13.11 -7.26 10.56
N ALA A 30 11.90 -7.01 11.03
CA ALA A 30 11.29 -5.70 11.02
C ALA A 30 11.65 -4.97 12.32
N SER A 31 12.09 -3.71 12.20
CA SER A 31 12.51 -2.92 13.35
C SER A 31 11.35 -2.16 13.98
N ARG A 32 10.47 -1.59 13.15
CA ARG A 32 9.36 -0.71 13.56
C ARG A 32 8.15 -0.92 12.67
N SER A 33 6.99 -0.47 13.13
CA SER A 33 5.77 -0.41 12.32
C SER A 33 5.12 0.96 12.41
N GLY A 34 4.40 1.38 11.38
CA GLY A 34 3.67 2.63 11.38
C GLY A 34 2.56 2.65 10.34
N HIS A 35 2.02 3.84 10.07
CA HIS A 35 1.01 4.06 9.04
C HIS A 35 1.57 4.97 7.95
N SER A 36 1.06 4.90 6.74
CA SER A 36 1.44 5.83 5.67
C SER A 36 0.24 6.16 4.79
N LEU A 37 0.36 7.23 4.03
CA LEU A 37 -0.64 7.66 3.07
C LEU A 37 -0.01 7.64 1.68
N LEU A 38 -0.72 7.03 0.76
CA LEU A 38 -0.38 7.05 -0.64
C LEU A 38 -1.22 8.09 -1.33
N HIS A 39 -0.58 9.17 -1.77
CA HIS A 39 -1.24 10.21 -2.55
C HIS A 39 -1.20 9.87 -4.03
N THR A 40 -2.35 9.94 -4.67
CA THR A 40 -2.48 9.79 -6.13
C THR A 40 -2.42 11.15 -6.82
N PRO A 41 -1.97 11.21 -8.09
CA PRO A 41 -1.98 12.44 -8.87
C PRO A 41 -3.37 13.07 -9.02
N SER A 42 -4.44 12.27 -8.95
CA SER A 42 -5.84 12.72 -9.00
C SER A 42 -6.35 13.30 -7.68
N GLY A 43 -5.49 13.51 -6.68
CA GLY A 43 -5.85 14.06 -5.37
C GLY A 43 -6.50 13.06 -4.41
N HIS A 44 -6.71 11.81 -4.84
CA HIS A 44 -7.20 10.74 -3.97
C HIS A 44 -6.07 10.18 -3.10
N SER A 45 -6.38 9.74 -1.88
CA SER A 45 -5.39 9.20 -0.95
C SER A 45 -5.79 7.81 -0.44
N PHE A 46 -4.86 6.86 -0.46
CA PHE A 46 -5.04 5.51 0.07
C PHE A 46 -4.26 5.33 1.37
N HIS A 47 -4.82 4.56 2.29
CA HIS A 47 -4.21 4.30 3.59
C HIS A 47 -3.36 3.04 3.54
N LEU A 48 -2.11 3.15 3.96
CA LEU A 48 -1.21 2.03 4.20
C LEU A 48 -1.14 1.80 5.72
N THR A 49 -1.86 0.79 6.20
CA THR A 49 -1.87 0.47 7.64
C THR A 49 -0.81 -0.59 7.96
N ASN A 50 -0.18 -0.48 9.12
CA ASN A 50 0.82 -1.45 9.59
C ASN A 50 1.95 -1.68 8.56
N VAL A 51 2.58 -0.58 8.13
CA VAL A 51 3.75 -0.60 7.27
C VAL A 51 4.97 -0.94 8.12
N LEU A 52 5.61 -2.06 7.79
CA LEU A 52 6.83 -2.51 8.46
C LEU A 52 8.05 -1.79 7.91
N HIS A 53 8.88 -1.27 8.81
CA HIS A 53 10.22 -0.77 8.54
C HIS A 53 11.23 -1.92 8.57
N VAL A 54 11.86 -2.17 7.43
CA VAL A 54 12.81 -3.27 7.21
C VAL A 54 14.02 -2.72 6.46
N PRO A 55 15.07 -2.24 7.18
CA PRO A 55 16.21 -1.56 6.58
C PRO A 55 16.96 -2.37 5.51
N SER A 56 16.97 -3.70 5.64
CA SER A 56 17.65 -4.62 4.73
C SER A 56 16.93 -4.83 3.39
N LEU A 57 15.77 -4.20 3.20
CA LEU A 57 14.94 -4.37 2.02
C LEU A 57 15.45 -3.49 0.87
N VAL A 58 15.82 -4.10 -0.26
CA VAL A 58 16.32 -3.33 -1.44
C VAL A 58 15.20 -2.53 -2.11
N ARG A 59 13.96 -3.01 -2.04
CA ARG A 59 12.80 -2.37 -2.67
C ARG A 59 11.59 -2.46 -1.78
N ARG A 60 10.79 -1.41 -1.76
CA ARG A 60 9.56 -1.37 -0.99
C ARG A 60 8.53 -2.37 -1.56
N LEU A 61 7.73 -2.96 -0.68
CA LEU A 61 6.78 -4.02 -1.02
C LEU A 61 5.38 -3.66 -0.56
N LEU A 62 4.41 -3.79 -1.46
CA LEU A 62 2.99 -3.60 -1.17
C LEU A 62 2.27 -4.95 -1.19
N SER A 63 1.58 -5.27 -0.09
CA SER A 63 0.67 -6.42 -0.07
C SER A 63 -0.63 -6.01 -0.76
N VAL A 64 -0.82 -6.45 -2.01
CA VAL A 64 -2.03 -6.16 -2.82
C VAL A 64 -3.29 -6.53 -2.05
N ARG A 65 -3.36 -7.75 -1.50
CA ARG A 65 -4.52 -8.23 -0.72
C ARG A 65 -4.82 -7.34 0.49
N LYS A 66 -3.80 -6.93 1.24
CA LYS A 66 -3.99 -6.06 2.41
C LYS A 66 -4.43 -4.66 1.96
N PHE A 67 -3.80 -4.12 0.93
CA PHE A 67 -4.13 -2.82 0.36
C PHE A 67 -5.59 -2.74 -0.11
N THR A 68 -6.03 -3.71 -0.93
CA THR A 68 -7.39 -3.76 -1.47
C THR A 68 -8.44 -3.93 -0.38
N ARG A 69 -8.17 -4.81 0.60
CA ARG A 69 -9.04 -5.02 1.76
C ARG A 69 -9.16 -3.79 2.63
N ASP A 70 -8.04 -3.17 3.00
CA ASP A 70 -8.02 -2.06 3.94
C ASP A 70 -8.57 -0.77 3.31
N ASN A 71 -8.50 -0.62 1.99
CA ASN A 71 -9.00 0.55 1.28
C ASN A 71 -10.34 0.35 0.57
N CYS A 72 -10.95 -0.84 0.63
CA CYS A 72 -12.13 -1.20 -0.15
C CYS A 72 -11.97 -0.80 -1.62
N CYS A 73 -10.90 -1.25 -2.26
CA CYS A 73 -10.62 -0.99 -3.67
C CYS A 73 -10.28 -2.28 -4.41
N SER A 74 -10.42 -2.27 -5.73
CA SER A 74 -9.86 -3.31 -6.60
C SER A 74 -8.64 -2.78 -7.35
N ILE A 75 -7.77 -3.70 -7.77
CA ILE A 75 -6.64 -3.40 -8.65
C ILE A 75 -6.83 -4.21 -9.92
N GLU A 76 -6.73 -3.53 -11.06
CA GLU A 76 -6.75 -4.14 -12.39
C GLU A 76 -5.37 -4.01 -13.02
N PHE A 77 -4.89 -5.10 -13.63
CA PHE A 77 -3.59 -5.16 -14.29
C PHE A 77 -3.81 -5.24 -15.80
N ASP A 78 -3.07 -4.43 -16.54
CA ASP A 78 -3.06 -4.42 -18.00
C ASP A 78 -1.61 -4.43 -18.53
N PRO A 79 -1.38 -4.66 -19.84
CA PRO A 79 -0.01 -4.66 -20.38
C PRO A 79 0.78 -3.35 -20.20
N LEU A 80 0.11 -2.23 -19.95
CA LEU A 80 0.71 -0.90 -19.77
C LEU A 80 0.99 -0.59 -18.29
N GLY A 81 0.38 -1.33 -17.35
CA GLY A 81 0.57 -1.18 -15.92
C GLY A 81 -0.60 -1.71 -15.09
N PHE A 82 -1.10 -0.86 -14.19
CA PHE A 82 -2.23 -1.20 -13.33
C PHE A 82 -3.05 0.05 -12.99
N SER A 83 -4.32 -0.16 -12.64
CA SER A 83 -5.23 0.87 -12.14
C SER A 83 -5.86 0.45 -10.82
N VAL A 84 -6.25 1.42 -9.99
CA VAL A 84 -6.93 1.17 -8.72
C VAL A 84 -8.32 1.78 -8.78
N LYS A 85 -9.35 0.97 -8.54
CA LYS A 85 -10.75 1.42 -8.53
C LYS A 85 -11.27 1.48 -7.11
N ASP A 86 -11.78 2.65 -6.71
CA ASP A 86 -12.39 2.83 -5.40
C ASP A 86 -13.79 2.20 -5.37
N LEU A 87 -14.00 1.18 -4.53
CA LEU A 87 -15.28 0.48 -4.41
C LEU A 87 -16.19 1.10 -3.32
N ARG A 88 -15.70 2.07 -2.54
CA ARG A 88 -16.46 2.66 -1.43
C ARG A 88 -17.74 3.37 -1.90
N ARG A 89 -17.76 3.89 -3.14
CA ARG A 89 -18.93 4.56 -3.72
C ARG A 89 -20.07 3.61 -4.11
N HIS A 90 -19.82 2.30 -4.25
CA HIS A 90 -20.89 1.33 -4.53
C HIS A 90 -21.76 0.98 -3.32
N ARG A 91 -21.42 1.47 -2.11
CA ARG A 91 -22.20 1.21 -0.89
C ARG A 91 -23.24 2.29 -0.56
N ARG A 92 -23.60 3.13 -1.52
CA ARG A 92 -24.81 3.96 -1.43
C ARG A 92 -25.64 3.77 -2.70
N LEU A 93 -26.57 2.83 -2.59
CA LEU A 93 -27.80 2.71 -3.38
C LEU A 93 -27.60 2.37 -4.87
N GLY A 94 -27.99 1.15 -5.25
CA GLY A 94 -28.54 0.69 -6.54
C GLY A 94 -28.42 1.51 -7.83
N HIS A 95 -27.30 2.18 -8.10
CA HIS A 95 -27.09 2.99 -9.30
C HIS A 95 -25.72 2.66 -9.90
N PRO A 96 -25.62 2.27 -11.18
CA PRO A 96 -24.34 2.10 -11.87
C PRO A 96 -23.82 3.50 -12.22
N GLY A 97 -23.12 4.13 -11.29
CA GLY A 97 -22.68 5.51 -11.43
C GLY A 97 -21.28 5.73 -10.86
N CYS A 98 -20.36 6.06 -11.76
CA CYS A 98 -18.99 6.54 -11.58
C CYS A 98 -17.98 5.61 -10.88
N ASP A 99 -17.36 4.75 -11.69
CA ASP A 99 -16.04 4.17 -11.39
C ASP A 99 -15.03 5.32 -11.24
N ALA A 100 -14.75 5.75 -10.01
CA ALA A 100 -13.60 6.60 -9.76
C ALA A 100 -12.33 5.74 -9.89
N THR A 101 -11.88 5.53 -11.14
CA THR A 101 -10.59 4.93 -11.46
C THR A 101 -9.48 5.90 -11.07
N ALA A 102 -8.78 5.62 -9.98
CA ALA A 102 -7.52 6.28 -9.68
C ALA A 102 -6.40 5.48 -10.35
N SER A 103 -5.88 5.99 -11.46
CA SER A 103 -4.69 5.41 -12.10
C SER A 103 -3.46 5.72 -11.24
N LEU A 104 -2.94 4.72 -10.52
CA LEU A 104 -1.56 4.77 -10.02
C LEU A 104 -0.62 4.49 -11.20
N GLN A 105 -0.36 5.49 -12.05
CA GLN A 105 0.68 5.34 -13.07
C GLN A 105 2.08 5.48 -12.46
N ARG A 106 3.02 4.77 -13.09
CA ARG A 106 4.35 4.35 -12.59
C ARG A 106 5.32 5.44 -12.11
N SER A 107 5.03 6.74 -12.20
CA SER A 107 6.06 7.76 -11.96
C SER A 107 6.05 8.42 -10.57
N SER A 108 4.89 8.60 -9.93
CA SER A 108 4.81 9.47 -8.73
C SER A 108 4.43 8.74 -7.43
N ALA A 109 3.57 7.72 -7.53
CA ALA A 109 3.07 6.99 -6.35
C ALA A 109 4.09 5.97 -5.80
N LEU A 110 4.96 5.42 -6.66
CA LEU A 110 5.99 4.46 -6.25
C LEU A 110 7.21 5.11 -5.60
N HIS A 111 7.43 6.42 -5.76
CA HIS A 111 8.41 7.12 -4.93
C HIS A 111 7.95 7.22 -3.45
N GLN A 112 6.66 7.02 -3.19
CA GLN A 112 6.08 7.05 -1.84
C GLN A 112 5.78 5.66 -1.25
N ILE A 113 5.60 4.63 -2.08
CA ILE A 113 5.44 3.23 -1.61
C ILE A 113 6.76 2.61 -1.37
#